data_AF-A0A8T6F6Z0-F1
#
_entry.id   AF-A0A8T6F6Z0-F1
#
_cell.length_a   1.000
_cell.length_b   1.000
_cell.length_c   1.000
_cell.angle_alpha   90.00
_cell.angle_beta   90.00
_cell.angle_gamma   90.00
#
_symmetry.space_group_name_H-M   'P 1'
#
loop_
_entity.id
_entity.type
_entity.pdbx_description
1 polymer ?
#
loop_
_entity_poly.entity_id
_entity_poly.type
_entity_poly.pdbx_seq_one_letter_code
_entity_poly.pdbx_strand_id
1 'polypeptide(L)'
;MPLSIEQFETAVRELACEPDVDWRRAACGVTRPGREIVTLEGPDFYDKECNRIRVALVGGLSGTPEDVEIALLAVRAIACKSDRSRIAVISVPCANPGGLALGSGPANGAGGRVDRGYPPAGGFFNHATSPESRYLWRWTCYQAPDVVIEVRSGHGTDWETNLAAGTLRNRLAAKPATPHDSFIAALGDDGQVDPGPIPGVRLTAGADSLNRELGRLLDLLSDEPPGPSRSRQVIESRAARDPTEVGRDLARTNGRTLDPINYTQGVAISGRLRLAMLEPTPMGIVGDVASLVEPLTADPASVLGANAGAPAVATVVWAEEMLALTRDARYGNVLASAMRAFEARGDDEPPFPLDPNFIAEDHFLASAVIGRGARVSRDSNSANYVKLLTDFLLNAEIQDPNGLFRHSRHGPVYWGRGNGFAAMGLAEYLTYIPEDGRRDGGELVSRFRRHMEALRPLQQPSGMYLQVLDFPGSYQELTATCMIGYAMARGIRLGVLDDRFRQSVGSAWRAATERIDAAGNIVDGCASTGVMDGLRSYLDRPANSGYDDRTGAMALWFAAEIARLNSGDDG
;
A
#
# COMPACT_ATOMS: atom_id res chain seq x y z
N MET A 1 29.32 20.20 21.62
CA MET A 1 28.33 19.32 22.27
C MET A 1 27.95 18.28 21.22
N PRO A 2 27.82 17.00 21.60
CA PRO A 2 27.36 15.96 20.67
C PRO A 2 25.97 16.33 20.14
N LEU A 3 25.71 16.04 18.86
CA LEU A 3 24.41 16.25 18.22
C LEU A 3 23.26 15.61 19.02
N SER A 4 22.24 16.42 19.37
CA SER A 4 21.00 15.94 19.98
C SER A 4 19.92 15.58 18.94
N ILE A 5 18.86 14.89 19.36
CA ILE A 5 17.72 14.58 18.49
C ILE A 5 16.98 15.84 18.02
N GLU A 6 16.86 16.87 18.86
CA GLU A 6 16.23 18.16 18.50
C GLU A 6 17.09 18.94 17.49
N GLN A 7 18.41 18.87 17.63
CA GLN A 7 19.34 19.45 16.65
C GLN A 7 19.27 18.71 15.32
N PHE A 8 19.17 17.38 15.34
CA PHE A 8 18.93 16.56 14.15
C PHE A 8 17.61 16.95 13.47
N GLU A 9 16.50 17.01 14.20
CA GLU A 9 15.19 17.39 13.63
C GLU A 9 15.19 18.80 13.05
N THR A 10 15.96 19.71 13.65
CA THR A 10 16.16 21.06 13.11
C THR A 10 16.98 21.03 11.83
N ALA A 11 18.10 20.31 11.81
CA ALA A 11 18.95 20.18 10.62
C ALA A 11 18.20 19.54 9.44
N VAL A 12 17.36 18.52 9.69
CA VAL A 12 16.54 17.89 8.65
C VAL A 12 15.45 18.84 8.13
N ARG A 13 14.83 19.65 8.99
CA ARG A 13 13.87 20.68 8.56
C ARG A 13 14.55 21.77 7.72
N GLU A 14 15.75 22.19 8.10
CA GLU A 14 16.52 23.15 7.32
C GLU A 14 16.87 22.60 5.94
N LEU A 15 17.38 21.36 5.88
CA LEU A 15 17.68 20.66 4.63
C LEU A 15 16.44 20.54 3.73
N ALA A 16 15.28 20.20 4.30
CA ALA A 16 14.03 20.10 3.54
C ALA A 16 13.54 21.44 2.96
N CYS A 17 14.02 22.56 3.48
CA CYS A 17 13.66 23.91 3.05
C CYS A 17 14.77 24.60 2.25
N GLU A 18 15.87 23.91 1.91
CA GLU A 18 16.96 24.50 1.13
C GLU A 18 16.46 24.87 -0.29
N PRO A 19 16.54 26.15 -0.72
CA PRO A 19 15.89 26.61 -1.95
C PRO A 19 16.35 25.90 -3.23
N ASP A 20 17.60 25.44 -3.24
CA ASP A 20 18.23 24.79 -4.39
C ASP A 20 17.94 23.28 -4.43
N VAL A 21 17.26 22.74 -3.42
CA VAL A 21 16.93 21.31 -3.34
C VAL A 21 15.48 21.10 -2.94
N ASP A 22 14.71 20.63 -3.92
CA ASP A 22 13.31 20.24 -3.74
C ASP A 22 13.20 18.91 -2.97
N TRP A 23 13.65 18.88 -1.72
CA TRP A 23 13.54 17.71 -0.87
C TRP A 23 12.11 17.58 -0.34
N ARG A 24 11.47 16.44 -0.61
CA ARG A 24 10.28 16.04 0.15
C ARG A 24 10.70 15.40 1.47
N ARG A 25 10.35 16.01 2.60
CA ARG A 25 10.45 15.36 3.91
C ARG A 25 9.33 14.31 4.04
N ALA A 26 9.69 13.06 4.32
CA ALA A 26 8.75 11.98 4.60
C ALA A 26 9.31 11.07 5.72
N ALA A 27 8.80 9.85 5.84
CA ALA A 27 9.33 8.86 6.77
C ALA A 27 9.21 7.45 6.19
N CYS A 28 10.28 6.65 6.34
CA CYS A 28 10.30 5.25 5.92
C CYS A 28 9.80 4.29 7.00
N GLY A 29 9.60 4.78 8.22
CA GLY A 29 9.19 3.95 9.34
C GLY A 29 8.91 4.71 10.61
N VAL A 30 8.57 3.96 11.65
CA VAL A 30 8.31 4.46 12.99
C VAL A 30 8.98 3.58 14.05
N THR A 31 9.62 4.22 15.02
CA THR A 31 10.22 3.54 16.18
C THR A 31 9.16 3.02 17.15
N ARG A 32 9.56 2.21 18.14
CA ARG A 32 8.63 1.71 19.16
C ARG A 32 7.93 2.85 19.94
N PRO A 33 8.62 3.93 20.35
CA PRO A 33 7.99 5.10 20.98
C PRO A 33 7.17 6.00 20.04
N GLY A 34 7.03 5.67 18.74
CA GLY A 34 6.24 6.48 17.81
C GLY A 34 7.01 7.59 17.10
N ARG A 35 8.34 7.61 17.15
CA ARG A 35 9.17 8.60 16.43
C ARG A 35 9.38 8.18 14.98
N GLU A 36 9.23 9.13 14.06
CA GLU A 36 9.49 8.95 12.62
C GLU A 36 10.96 8.59 12.34
N ILE A 37 11.18 7.65 11.42
CA ILE A 37 12.46 7.43 10.76
C ILE A 37 12.44 8.28 9.50
N VAL A 38 12.96 9.50 9.61
CA VAL A 38 12.76 10.56 8.62
C VAL A 38 13.53 10.26 7.33
N THR A 39 12.89 10.54 6.21
CA THR A 39 13.51 10.53 4.88
C THR A 39 13.53 11.93 4.27
N LEU A 40 14.56 12.19 3.46
CA LEU A 40 14.59 13.32 2.53
C LEU A 40 14.64 12.74 1.12
N GLU A 41 13.60 13.02 0.34
CA GLU A 41 13.36 12.35 -0.93
C GLU A 41 13.33 13.34 -2.09
N GLY A 42 14.25 13.20 -3.05
CA GLY A 42 14.27 14.03 -4.23
C GLY A 42 13.19 13.59 -5.23
N PRO A 43 12.42 14.51 -5.84
CA PRO A 43 11.28 14.20 -6.70
C PRO A 43 11.69 13.35 -7.91
N ASP A 44 12.86 13.62 -8.46
CA ASP A 44 13.43 12.93 -9.61
C ASP A 44 13.67 11.43 -9.36
N PHE A 45 13.70 10.97 -8.10
CA PHE A 45 13.88 9.55 -7.78
C PHE A 45 12.66 8.73 -8.18
N TYR A 46 11.46 9.30 -8.05
CA TYR A 46 10.20 8.63 -8.38
C TYR A 46 9.71 8.93 -9.81
N ASP A 47 10.36 9.88 -10.48
CA ASP A 47 10.10 10.15 -11.89
C ASP A 47 10.59 9.00 -12.76
N LYS A 48 9.71 8.58 -13.67
CA LYS A 48 9.93 7.46 -14.60
C LYS A 48 10.67 7.88 -15.85
N GLU A 49 10.44 9.11 -16.30
CA GLU A 49 11.11 9.66 -17.47
C GLU A 49 12.53 10.11 -17.10
N CYS A 50 12.83 10.16 -15.80
CA CYS A 50 14.15 10.41 -15.27
C CYS A 50 15.09 9.21 -15.49
N ASN A 51 16.09 9.43 -16.34
CA ASN A 51 17.15 8.48 -16.65
C ASN A 51 18.35 8.56 -15.69
N ARG A 52 18.22 9.30 -14.59
CA ARG A 52 19.28 9.47 -13.60
C ARG A 52 19.49 8.20 -12.79
N ILE A 53 20.71 8.04 -12.29
CA ILE A 53 21.07 6.96 -11.38
C ILE A 53 20.35 7.17 -10.05
N ARG A 54 19.58 6.18 -9.61
CA ARG A 54 18.82 6.22 -8.36
C ARG A 54 19.69 5.76 -7.20
N VAL A 55 19.99 6.68 -6.28
CA VAL A 55 20.86 6.43 -5.12
C VAL A 55 20.05 6.56 -3.84
N ALA A 56 20.15 5.55 -2.97
CA ALA A 56 19.66 5.66 -1.59
C ALA A 56 20.84 5.84 -0.64
N LEU A 57 20.91 6.98 0.05
CA LEU A 57 21.91 7.25 1.08
C LEU A 57 21.33 6.92 2.47
N VAL A 58 21.96 6.01 3.19
CA VAL A 58 21.52 5.58 4.53
C VAL A 58 22.63 5.84 5.54
N GLY A 59 22.28 6.49 6.66
CA GLY A 59 23.22 6.78 7.73
C GLY A 59 22.59 6.66 9.12
N GLY A 60 23.41 6.85 10.14
CA GLY A 60 22.94 6.83 11.53
C GLY A 60 22.34 5.49 11.97
N LEU A 61 22.80 4.37 11.42
CA LEU A 61 22.36 3.02 11.79
C LEU A 61 22.72 2.65 13.24
N SER A 62 23.85 3.15 13.75
CA SER A 62 24.15 3.06 15.18
C SER A 62 23.27 4.02 15.99
N GLY A 63 22.93 5.19 15.46
CA GLY A 63 22.29 6.26 16.22
C GLY A 63 23.24 6.95 17.19
N THR A 64 24.56 6.79 17.07
CA THR A 64 25.50 7.65 17.79
C THR A 64 25.51 9.06 17.17
N PRO A 65 25.71 10.12 17.96
CA PRO A 65 25.80 11.48 17.44
C PRO A 65 26.79 11.62 16.27
N GLU A 66 27.97 11.00 16.36
CA GLU A 66 29.02 11.08 15.35
C GLU A 66 28.60 10.44 14.01
N ASP A 67 27.92 9.29 14.05
CA ASP A 67 27.41 8.64 12.84
C ASP A 67 26.31 9.46 12.17
N VAL A 68 25.46 10.10 12.96
CA VAL A 68 24.37 10.94 12.44
C VAL A 68 24.92 12.26 11.88
N GLU A 69 25.95 12.84 12.50
CA GLU A 69 26.66 14.01 11.97
C GLU A 69 27.27 13.72 10.59
N ILE A 70 27.98 12.59 10.44
CA ILE A 70 28.53 12.16 9.15
C ILE A 70 27.42 11.93 8.11
N ALA A 71 26.28 11.36 8.51
CA ALA A 71 25.15 11.17 7.61
C ALA A 71 24.55 12.51 7.13
N LEU A 72 24.36 13.48 8.02
CA LEU A 72 23.89 14.82 7.65
C LEU A 72 24.89 15.55 6.74
N LEU A 73 26.19 15.41 7.00
CA LEU A 73 27.23 15.97 6.13
C LEU A 73 27.19 15.32 4.73
N ALA A 74 26.97 14.01 4.64
CA ALA A 74 26.84 13.31 3.35
C ALA A 74 25.60 13.78 2.57
N VAL A 75 24.46 13.97 3.25
CA VAL A 75 23.24 14.51 2.63
C VAL A 75 23.50 15.92 2.08
N ARG A 76 24.13 16.80 2.87
CA ARG A 76 24.51 18.17 2.43
C ARG A 76 25.49 18.14 1.25
N ALA A 77 26.48 17.26 1.29
CA ALA A 77 27.47 17.12 0.21
C ALA A 77 26.82 16.72 -1.12
N ILE A 78 25.85 15.80 -1.07
CA ILE A 78 25.08 15.41 -2.25
C ILE A 78 24.15 16.54 -2.71
N ALA A 79 23.48 17.21 -1.77
CA ALA A 79 22.58 18.34 -2.04
C ALA A 79 23.30 19.48 -2.82
N CYS A 80 24.53 19.81 -2.43
CA CYS A 80 25.30 20.91 -3.02
C CYS A 80 26.06 20.56 -4.32
N LYS A 81 26.05 19.30 -4.79
CA LYS A 81 26.86 18.85 -5.93
C LYS A 81 26.18 19.12 -7.28
N SER A 82 26.95 19.61 -8.26
CA SER A 82 26.51 19.87 -9.65
C SER A 82 26.07 18.62 -10.43
N ASP A 83 26.48 17.43 -9.98
CA ASP A 83 26.17 16.14 -10.64
C ASP A 83 24.74 15.64 -10.38
N ARG A 84 23.89 16.41 -9.69
CA ARG A 84 22.43 16.14 -9.62
C ARG A 84 21.79 15.98 -11.00
N SER A 85 22.38 16.53 -12.05
CA SER A 85 21.96 16.27 -13.43
C SER A 85 21.98 14.78 -13.82
N ARG A 86 22.82 13.95 -13.17
CA ARG A 86 22.99 12.52 -13.45
C ARG A 86 22.48 11.60 -12.34
N ILE A 87 22.24 12.11 -11.13
CA ILE A 87 21.88 11.31 -9.96
C ILE A 87 20.57 11.82 -9.33
N ALA A 88 19.64 10.91 -9.06
CA ALA A 88 18.45 11.13 -8.27
C ALA A 88 18.62 10.46 -6.90
N VAL A 89 18.27 11.15 -5.82
CA VAL A 89 18.64 10.72 -4.47
C VAL A 89 17.45 10.69 -3.54
N ILE A 90 17.41 9.66 -2.69
CA ILE A 90 16.64 9.62 -1.46
C ILE A 90 17.60 9.33 -0.30
N SER A 91 17.26 9.77 0.90
CA SER A 91 18.12 9.54 2.06
C SER A 91 17.36 9.22 3.34
N VAL A 92 18.01 8.44 4.21
CA VAL A 92 17.64 8.19 5.60
C VAL A 92 18.80 8.70 6.47
N PRO A 93 18.77 9.97 6.92
CA PRO A 93 19.90 10.58 7.63
C PRO A 93 20.14 9.97 9.01
N CYS A 94 19.10 9.42 9.66
CA CYS A 94 19.23 8.68 10.91
C CYS A 94 18.26 7.50 10.93
N ALA A 95 18.78 6.29 10.68
CA ALA A 95 18.01 5.06 10.74
C ALA A 95 17.68 4.61 12.18
N ASN A 96 18.48 5.01 13.17
CA ASN A 96 18.24 4.74 14.60
C ASN A 96 18.00 6.03 15.41
N PRO A 97 16.87 6.73 15.21
CA PRO A 97 16.61 7.97 15.94
C PRO A 97 16.32 7.70 17.44
N GLY A 98 15.97 6.47 17.82
CA GLY A 98 15.87 6.05 19.22
C GLY A 98 17.25 6.04 19.90
N GLY A 99 18.28 5.51 19.24
CA GLY A 99 19.66 5.56 19.74
C GLY A 99 20.21 6.98 19.85
N LEU A 100 19.87 7.84 18.89
CA LEU A 100 20.25 9.25 18.94
C LEU A 100 19.58 9.98 20.12
N ALA A 101 18.30 9.70 20.37
CA ALA A 101 17.59 10.27 21.52
C ALA A 101 18.18 9.83 22.88
N LEU A 102 18.83 8.66 22.95
CA LEU A 102 19.57 8.20 24.13
C LEU A 102 20.99 8.80 24.23
N GLY A 103 21.47 9.48 23.19
CA GLY A 103 22.82 10.04 23.09
C GLY A 103 23.96 9.01 23.13
N SER A 104 23.64 7.71 23.02
CA SER A 104 24.58 6.62 23.29
C SER A 104 24.22 5.32 22.57
N GLY A 105 23.78 5.40 21.30
CA GLY A 105 23.62 4.23 20.42
C GLY A 105 24.79 3.22 20.56
N PRO A 106 24.59 1.91 20.31
CA PRO A 106 23.74 1.40 19.23
C PRO A 106 22.38 0.85 19.63
N ALA A 107 22.03 0.88 20.93
CA ALA A 107 20.69 0.51 21.37
C ALA A 107 19.65 1.49 20.80
N ASN A 108 18.47 1.01 20.41
CA ASN A 108 17.38 1.83 19.91
C ASN A 108 16.39 2.31 20.99
N GLY A 109 16.65 1.98 22.26
CA GLY A 109 15.75 2.28 23.38
C GLY A 109 14.54 1.34 23.53
N ALA A 110 14.33 0.40 22.60
CA ALA A 110 13.29 -0.62 22.67
C ALA A 110 13.82 -2.02 22.99
N GLY A 111 15.12 -2.14 23.31
CA GLY A 111 15.77 -3.42 23.59
C GLY A 111 16.37 -4.11 22.36
N GLY A 112 16.50 -3.41 21.23
CA GLY A 112 17.16 -3.91 20.03
C GLY A 112 18.13 -2.89 19.44
N ARG A 113 18.56 -3.14 18.19
CA ARG A 113 19.48 -2.29 17.44
C ARG A 113 19.14 -2.28 15.95
N VAL A 114 19.63 -1.28 15.23
CA VAL A 114 19.36 -1.09 13.80
C VAL A 114 20.60 -1.36 12.93
N ASP A 115 21.78 -1.50 13.53
CA ASP A 115 23.06 -1.69 12.83
C ASP A 115 23.28 -3.11 12.28
N ARG A 116 22.42 -4.08 12.64
CA ARG A 116 22.50 -5.49 12.20
C ARG A 116 21.18 -6.24 12.32
N GLY A 117 21.21 -7.53 12.00
CA GLY A 117 20.04 -8.40 11.97
C GLY A 117 19.28 -8.30 10.63
N TYR A 118 20.01 -8.09 9.54
CA TYR A 118 19.48 -8.06 8.18
C TYR A 118 19.77 -9.38 7.44
N PRO A 119 18.85 -9.86 6.57
CA PRO A 119 17.47 -9.41 6.49
C PRO A 119 16.74 -9.67 7.84
N PRO A 120 15.78 -8.82 8.23
CA PRO A 120 15.03 -9.04 9.46
C PRO A 120 14.19 -10.32 9.39
N ALA A 121 14.29 -11.17 10.41
CA ALA A 121 13.53 -12.43 10.49
C ALA A 121 12.17 -12.22 11.19
N GLY A 122 11.07 -12.64 10.55
CA GLY A 122 9.72 -12.65 11.12
C GLY A 122 9.17 -11.28 11.55
N GLY A 123 7.88 -11.25 11.89
CA GLY A 123 7.19 -10.10 12.50
C GLY A 123 7.47 -8.77 11.79
N PHE A 124 6.85 -8.54 10.64
CA PHE A 124 7.37 -7.60 9.66
C PHE A 124 7.44 -6.14 10.15
N PHE A 125 6.37 -5.53 10.66
CA PHE A 125 6.47 -4.15 11.21
C PHE A 125 6.22 -4.09 12.72
N ASN A 126 5.81 -5.23 13.30
CA ASN A 126 5.26 -5.34 14.64
C ASN A 126 6.25 -5.89 15.67
N HIS A 127 7.55 -5.86 15.34
CA HIS A 127 8.57 -6.37 16.24
C HIS A 127 8.67 -5.49 17.50
N ALA A 128 8.65 -6.14 18.66
CA ALA A 128 8.59 -5.43 19.94
C ALA A 128 9.83 -4.56 20.20
N THR A 129 11.01 -4.98 19.72
CA THR A 129 12.29 -4.37 20.09
C THR A 129 13.09 -3.83 18.91
N SER A 130 12.69 -4.07 17.66
CA SER A 130 13.46 -3.69 16.46
C SER A 130 12.56 -3.48 15.24
N PRO A 131 11.52 -2.62 15.34
CA PRO A 131 10.72 -2.27 14.18
C PRO A 131 11.53 -1.49 13.13
N GLU A 132 12.52 -0.70 13.55
CA GLU A 132 13.26 0.22 12.66
C GLU A 132 13.99 -0.51 11.53
N SER A 133 14.68 -1.61 11.84
CA SER A 133 15.41 -2.40 10.83
C SER A 133 14.47 -2.99 9.79
N ARG A 134 13.24 -3.33 10.17
CA ARG A 134 12.25 -3.87 9.24
C ARG A 134 11.64 -2.82 8.33
N TYR A 135 11.31 -1.65 8.90
CA TYR A 135 10.88 -0.50 8.12
C TYR A 135 11.95 -0.10 7.10
N LEU A 136 13.19 0.09 7.55
CA LEU A 136 14.30 0.44 6.68
C LEU A 136 14.54 -0.61 5.60
N TRP A 137 14.54 -1.90 5.97
CA TRP A 137 14.73 -3.00 5.03
C TRP A 137 13.66 -3.01 3.95
N ARG A 138 12.37 -3.02 4.31
CA ARG A 138 11.27 -3.06 3.34
C ARG A 138 11.26 -1.86 2.45
N TRP A 139 11.40 -0.67 3.05
CA TRP A 139 11.43 0.58 2.31
C TRP A 139 12.56 0.54 1.30
N THR A 140 13.79 0.22 1.70
CA THR A 140 14.93 0.17 0.77
C THR A 140 14.72 -0.84 -0.36
N CYS A 141 14.23 -2.04 -0.04
CA CYS A 141 14.00 -3.08 -1.05
C CYS A 141 13.00 -2.64 -2.11
N TYR A 142 11.93 -1.96 -1.73
CA TYR A 142 10.84 -1.52 -2.63
C TYR A 142 11.01 -0.09 -3.18
N GLN A 143 11.92 0.71 -2.64
CA GLN A 143 12.44 1.88 -3.33
C GLN A 143 13.32 1.49 -4.52
N ALA A 144 13.92 0.29 -4.45
CA ALA A 144 14.72 -0.32 -5.49
C ALA A 144 15.71 0.65 -6.16
N PRO A 145 16.59 1.31 -5.39
CA PRO A 145 17.63 2.15 -5.97
C PRO A 145 18.58 1.32 -6.83
N ASP A 146 19.34 1.99 -7.69
CA ASP A 146 20.41 1.39 -8.47
C ASP A 146 21.61 1.04 -7.57
N VAL A 147 21.84 1.86 -6.54
CA VAL A 147 22.85 1.61 -5.50
C VAL A 147 22.44 2.18 -4.14
N VAL A 148 22.78 1.46 -3.08
CA VAL A 148 22.66 1.92 -1.69
C VAL A 148 24.04 2.32 -1.17
N ILE A 149 24.12 3.52 -0.60
CA ILE A 149 25.33 4.05 0.05
C ILE A 149 25.05 4.10 1.55
N GLU A 150 25.76 3.29 2.33
CA GLU A 150 25.81 3.43 3.79
C GLU A 150 27.00 4.33 4.18
N VAL A 151 26.77 5.35 5.02
CA VAL A 151 27.85 6.17 5.58
C VAL A 151 27.98 5.96 7.09
N ARG A 152 29.23 5.87 7.57
CA ARG A 152 29.59 5.70 8.97
C ARG A 152 30.73 6.63 9.36
N SER A 153 30.73 7.06 10.62
CA SER A 153 31.86 7.78 11.20
C SER A 153 33.04 6.83 11.46
N GLY A 154 34.25 7.34 11.26
CA GLY A 154 35.47 6.62 11.57
C GLY A 154 36.70 7.50 11.51
N HIS A 155 37.79 7.05 12.14
CA HIS A 155 39.06 7.79 12.17
C HIS A 155 39.86 7.70 10.86
N GLY A 156 39.50 6.77 9.97
CA GLY A 156 40.11 6.57 8.67
C GLY A 156 39.07 6.41 7.57
N THR A 157 39.54 6.24 6.34
CA THR A 157 38.70 5.95 5.17
C THR A 157 38.77 4.46 4.87
N ASP A 158 37.62 3.78 4.90
CA ASP A 158 37.46 2.40 4.49
C ASP A 158 36.23 2.25 3.60
N TRP A 159 36.37 1.42 2.56
CA TRP A 159 35.28 1.05 1.67
C TRP A 159 34.93 -0.43 1.86
N GLU A 160 33.64 -0.72 2.01
CA GLU A 160 33.10 -2.07 1.96
C GLU A 160 32.01 -2.21 0.89
N THR A 161 31.83 -3.41 0.33
CA THR A 161 30.81 -3.67 -0.69
C THR A 161 30.16 -5.04 -0.52
N ASN A 162 28.88 -5.13 -0.87
CA ASN A 162 28.19 -6.41 -0.94
C ASN A 162 28.51 -7.17 -2.25
N LEU A 163 27.92 -8.36 -2.42
CA LEU A 163 28.16 -9.20 -3.59
C LEU A 163 27.58 -8.60 -4.88
N ALA A 164 26.48 -7.85 -4.80
CA ALA A 164 25.82 -7.23 -5.94
C ALA A 164 26.54 -5.97 -6.47
N ALA A 165 27.53 -5.43 -5.75
CA ALA A 165 28.23 -4.20 -6.13
C ALA A 165 29.11 -4.32 -7.40
N GLY A 166 29.34 -5.54 -7.91
CA GLY A 166 30.04 -5.75 -9.18
C GLY A 166 31.40 -5.06 -9.26
N THR A 167 31.62 -4.25 -10.30
CA THR A 167 32.90 -3.57 -10.58
C THR A 167 33.26 -2.50 -9.54
N LEU A 168 32.28 -1.96 -8.81
CA LEU A 168 32.50 -0.95 -7.77
C LEU A 168 33.49 -1.44 -6.71
N ARG A 169 33.46 -2.74 -6.37
CA ARG A 169 34.38 -3.33 -5.40
C ARG A 169 35.84 -3.06 -5.76
N ASN A 170 36.22 -3.34 -7.01
CA ASN A 170 37.59 -3.18 -7.47
C ASN A 170 37.97 -1.69 -7.61
N ARG A 171 37.05 -0.85 -8.12
CA ARG A 171 37.30 0.59 -8.36
C ARG A 171 37.45 1.39 -7.06
N LEU A 172 36.77 0.96 -6.00
CA LEU A 172 36.87 1.55 -4.66
C LEU A 172 37.99 0.92 -3.82
N ALA A 173 38.64 -0.15 -4.29
CA ALA A 173 39.51 -1.01 -3.49
C ALA A 173 38.82 -1.50 -2.20
N ALA A 174 37.55 -1.84 -2.32
CA ALA A 174 36.68 -2.14 -1.19
C ALA A 174 36.83 -3.59 -0.70
N LYS A 175 36.70 -3.76 0.61
CA LYS A 175 36.60 -5.08 1.26
C LYS A 175 35.16 -5.61 1.13
N PRO A 176 34.92 -6.92 1.33
CA PRO A 176 33.55 -7.43 1.51
C PRO A 176 32.90 -6.80 2.74
N ALA A 177 31.63 -6.43 2.63
CA ALA A 177 30.86 -5.87 3.75
C ALA A 177 30.67 -6.90 4.86
N THR A 178 31.00 -6.49 6.08
CA THR A 178 30.88 -7.33 7.29
C THR A 178 30.19 -6.58 8.45
N PRO A 179 29.59 -7.29 9.42
CA PRO A 179 29.27 -8.73 9.38
C PRO A 179 28.20 -9.07 8.32
N HIS A 180 27.98 -10.36 8.06
CA HIS A 180 27.03 -10.84 7.03
C HIS A 180 25.58 -10.37 7.31
N ASP A 181 25.22 -10.20 8.58
CA ASP A 181 23.91 -9.71 9.02
C ASP A 181 23.83 -8.16 9.07
N SER A 182 24.81 -7.46 8.50
CA SER A 182 24.74 -6.00 8.35
C SER A 182 23.88 -5.60 7.15
N PHE A 183 23.34 -4.37 7.21
CA PHE A 183 22.42 -3.84 6.20
C PHE A 183 22.96 -3.97 4.76
N ILE A 184 24.16 -3.44 4.50
CA ILE A 184 24.78 -3.50 3.17
C ILE A 184 25.07 -4.94 2.75
N ALA A 185 25.64 -5.77 3.63
CA ALA A 185 25.98 -7.15 3.28
C ALA A 185 24.74 -7.95 2.84
N ALA A 186 23.65 -7.85 3.61
CA ALA A 186 22.40 -8.55 3.33
C ALA A 186 21.72 -8.10 2.04
N LEU A 187 21.79 -6.81 1.66
CA LEU A 187 21.19 -6.30 0.42
C LEU A 187 21.74 -6.94 -0.86
N GLY A 188 22.93 -7.56 -0.80
CA GLY A 188 23.56 -8.18 -1.96
C GLY A 188 23.25 -9.67 -2.13
N ASP A 189 22.46 -10.27 -1.24
CA ASP A 189 22.14 -11.70 -1.25
C ASP A 189 20.87 -11.99 -2.08
N ASP A 190 21.06 -12.63 -3.23
CA ASP A 190 20.00 -12.96 -4.20
C ASP A 190 18.91 -13.88 -3.64
N GLY A 191 19.19 -14.63 -2.57
CA GLY A 191 18.22 -15.53 -1.94
C GLY A 191 17.39 -14.90 -0.82
N GLN A 192 17.76 -13.71 -0.35
CA GLN A 192 17.23 -13.11 0.88
C GLN A 192 16.54 -11.75 0.67
N VAL A 193 16.77 -11.12 -0.49
CA VAL A 193 16.17 -9.84 -0.84
C VAL A 193 15.01 -10.05 -1.81
N ASP A 194 13.79 -9.80 -1.36
CA ASP A 194 12.63 -9.63 -2.22
C ASP A 194 12.44 -8.13 -2.51
N PRO A 195 12.41 -7.69 -3.78
CA PRO A 195 12.27 -8.51 -5.00
C PRO A 195 13.56 -8.93 -5.70
N GLY A 196 14.72 -8.43 -5.26
CA GLY A 196 16.02 -8.89 -5.75
C GLY A 196 17.18 -8.11 -5.12
N PRO A 197 18.42 -8.55 -5.31
CA PRO A 197 19.58 -7.92 -4.68
C PRO A 197 19.82 -6.51 -5.22
N ILE A 198 20.37 -5.67 -4.34
CA ILE A 198 20.68 -4.27 -4.61
C ILE A 198 22.18 -4.03 -4.38
N PRO A 199 22.91 -3.47 -5.37
CA PRO A 199 24.29 -3.03 -5.19
C PRO A 199 24.43 -2.13 -3.96
N GLY A 200 25.34 -2.48 -3.06
CA GLY A 200 25.53 -1.78 -1.80
C GLY A 200 26.99 -1.47 -1.53
N VAL A 201 27.27 -0.22 -1.16
CA VAL A 201 28.58 0.26 -0.74
C VAL A 201 28.47 0.86 0.66
N ARG A 202 29.50 0.68 1.48
CA ARG A 202 29.64 1.36 2.76
C ARG A 202 30.92 2.18 2.77
N LEU A 203 30.80 3.44 3.14
CA LEU A 203 31.89 4.36 3.38
C LEU A 203 32.01 4.61 4.88
N THR A 204 33.12 4.20 5.48
CA THR A 204 33.52 4.65 6.82
C THR A 204 34.53 5.76 6.63
N ALA A 205 34.24 6.97 7.14
CA ALA A 205 35.08 8.15 6.92
C ALA A 205 34.94 9.18 8.05
N GLY A 206 35.99 10.00 8.22
CA GLY A 206 35.93 11.22 9.02
C GLY A 206 35.45 12.41 8.19
N ALA A 207 34.98 13.47 8.86
CA ALA A 207 34.40 14.66 8.22
C ALA A 207 35.32 15.28 7.14
N ASP A 208 36.64 15.33 7.41
CA ASP A 208 37.63 15.90 6.49
C ASP A 208 37.80 15.10 5.19
N SER A 209 37.50 13.81 5.22
CA SER A 209 37.65 12.92 4.05
C SER A 209 36.33 12.65 3.33
N LEU A 210 35.20 12.81 4.01
CA LEU A 210 33.87 12.41 3.53
C LEU A 210 33.53 13.01 2.17
N ASN A 211 33.65 14.34 2.01
CA ASN A 211 33.28 15.03 0.77
C ASN A 211 34.10 14.54 -0.43
N ARG A 212 35.40 14.29 -0.22
CA ARG A 212 36.30 13.81 -1.28
C ARG A 212 35.95 12.39 -1.69
N GLU A 213 35.75 11.50 -0.73
CA GLU A 213 35.49 10.09 -1.01
C GLU A 213 34.08 9.87 -1.57
N LEU A 214 33.08 10.58 -1.04
CA LEU A 214 31.73 10.57 -1.59
C LEU A 214 31.73 11.16 -3.00
N GLY A 215 32.44 12.27 -3.22
CA GLY A 215 32.63 12.85 -4.55
C GLY A 215 33.22 11.84 -5.53
N ARG A 216 34.30 11.15 -5.14
CA ARG A 216 34.91 10.07 -5.93
C ARG A 216 33.87 8.99 -6.28
N LEU A 217 33.07 8.52 -5.34
CA LEU A 217 32.04 7.51 -5.63
C LEU A 217 31.01 8.02 -6.65
N LEU A 218 30.49 9.23 -6.48
CA LEU A 218 29.50 9.81 -7.40
C LEU A 218 30.06 9.99 -8.82
N ASP A 219 31.34 10.36 -8.93
CA ASP A 219 32.03 10.46 -10.22
C ASP A 219 32.15 9.06 -10.85
N LEU A 220 32.53 8.03 -10.07
CA LEU A 220 32.61 6.64 -10.56
C LEU A 220 31.26 6.11 -11.07
N LEU A 221 30.17 6.41 -10.35
CA LEU A 221 28.80 6.06 -10.76
C LEU A 221 28.39 6.79 -12.03
N SER A 222 28.78 8.07 -12.17
CA SER A 222 28.45 8.90 -13.33
C SER A 222 29.22 8.50 -14.59
N ASP A 223 30.44 8.00 -14.44
CA ASP A 223 31.29 7.55 -15.55
C ASP A 223 30.90 6.15 -16.04
N GLU A 224 30.49 5.27 -15.14
CA GLU A 224 30.08 3.89 -15.46
C GLU A 224 28.85 3.55 -14.61
N PRO A 225 27.65 3.92 -15.07
CA PRO A 225 26.42 3.67 -14.34
C PRO A 225 26.24 2.17 -14.08
N PRO A 226 25.90 1.75 -12.85
CA PRO A 226 25.69 0.33 -12.53
C PRO A 226 24.46 -0.26 -13.25
N GLY A 227 23.61 0.60 -13.84
CA GLY A 227 22.30 0.25 -14.38
C GLY A 227 21.26 -0.01 -13.27
N PRO A 228 20.02 -0.33 -13.65
CA PRO A 228 18.98 -0.72 -12.69
C PRO A 228 19.42 -1.92 -11.85
N SER A 229 19.28 -1.82 -10.53
CA SER A 229 19.49 -2.97 -9.64
C SER A 229 18.55 -4.13 -9.99
N ARG A 230 18.87 -5.35 -9.53
CA ARG A 230 18.00 -6.49 -9.82
C ARG A 230 16.61 -6.30 -9.21
N SER A 231 16.53 -5.70 -8.01
CA SER A 231 15.27 -5.24 -7.43
C SER A 231 14.49 -4.34 -8.40
N ARG A 232 15.13 -3.30 -8.93
CA ARG A 232 14.50 -2.34 -9.84
C ARG A 232 14.00 -2.98 -11.12
N GLN A 233 14.80 -3.86 -11.71
CA GLN A 233 14.40 -4.63 -12.91
C GLN A 233 13.14 -5.46 -12.65
N VAL A 234 13.05 -6.12 -11.49
CA VAL A 234 11.87 -6.91 -11.13
C VAL A 234 10.66 -6.01 -10.93
N ILE A 235 10.79 -4.91 -10.17
CA ILE A 235 9.71 -3.95 -9.95
C ILE A 235 9.21 -3.33 -11.26
N GLU A 236 10.11 -2.88 -12.13
CA GLU A 236 9.75 -2.30 -13.44
C GLU A 236 9.09 -3.35 -14.34
N SER A 237 9.57 -4.59 -14.35
CA SER A 237 8.93 -5.68 -15.10
C SER A 237 7.51 -5.99 -14.60
N ARG A 238 7.31 -5.97 -13.27
CA ARG A 238 6.00 -6.17 -12.64
C ARG A 238 5.05 -5.04 -13.01
N ALA A 239 5.53 -3.80 -13.02
CA ALA A 239 4.76 -2.59 -13.33
C ALA A 239 4.41 -2.41 -14.81
N ALA A 240 5.15 -3.07 -15.71
CA ALA A 240 4.93 -3.00 -17.16
C ALA A 240 3.81 -3.93 -17.66
N ARG A 241 3.33 -4.87 -16.82
CA ARG A 241 2.27 -5.82 -17.19
C ARG A 241 0.93 -5.11 -17.41
N ASP A 242 0.17 -5.63 -18.37
CA ASP A 242 -1.18 -5.15 -18.66
C ASP A 242 -2.15 -5.45 -17.49
N PRO A 243 -3.14 -4.59 -17.20
CA PRO A 243 -4.15 -4.86 -16.17
C PRO A 243 -4.86 -6.21 -16.30
N THR A 244 -5.15 -6.67 -17.52
CA THR A 244 -5.76 -7.98 -17.73
C THR A 244 -4.79 -9.13 -17.44
N GLU A 245 -3.50 -8.93 -17.69
CA GLU A 245 -2.44 -9.89 -17.36
C GLU A 245 -2.27 -10.02 -15.84
N VAL A 246 -2.19 -8.90 -15.13
CA VAL A 246 -2.13 -8.89 -13.65
C VAL A 246 -3.39 -9.53 -13.05
N GLY A 247 -4.56 -9.24 -13.61
CA GLY A 247 -5.81 -9.89 -13.22
C GLY A 247 -5.76 -11.41 -13.43
N ARG A 248 -5.20 -11.89 -14.54
CA ARG A 248 -5.01 -13.33 -14.81
C ARG A 248 -4.05 -13.97 -13.82
N ASP A 249 -2.94 -13.32 -13.48
CA ASP A 249 -1.99 -13.81 -12.47
C ASP A 249 -2.67 -13.99 -11.11
N LEU A 250 -3.42 -12.98 -10.64
CA LEU A 250 -4.18 -13.05 -9.38
C LEU A 250 -5.28 -14.12 -9.41
N ALA A 251 -5.99 -14.27 -10.53
CA ALA A 251 -7.07 -15.24 -10.70
C ALA A 251 -6.60 -16.71 -10.74
N ARG A 252 -5.29 -16.98 -10.82
CA ARG A 252 -4.76 -18.35 -10.70
C ARG A 252 -5.05 -18.93 -9.32
N THR A 253 -4.90 -18.13 -8.27
CA THR A 253 -5.03 -18.56 -6.86
C THR A 253 -6.29 -18.01 -6.19
N ASN A 254 -6.68 -16.78 -6.50
CA ASN A 254 -7.83 -16.12 -5.87
C ASN A 254 -9.15 -16.61 -6.46
N GLY A 255 -10.18 -16.74 -5.61
CA GLY A 255 -11.55 -17.08 -6.03
C GLY A 255 -11.70 -18.54 -6.47
N ARG A 256 -10.88 -19.44 -5.92
CA ARG A 256 -10.87 -20.89 -6.20
C ARG A 256 -11.61 -21.74 -5.15
N THR A 257 -12.10 -21.09 -4.10
CA THR A 257 -12.82 -21.72 -2.98
C THR A 257 -13.90 -20.78 -2.48
N LEU A 258 -14.93 -21.35 -1.84
CA LEU A 258 -15.93 -20.65 -1.03
C LEU A 258 -15.71 -20.86 0.47
N ASP A 259 -14.67 -21.60 0.87
CA ASP A 259 -14.33 -21.86 2.26
C ASP A 259 -13.15 -20.97 2.70
N PRO A 260 -13.29 -20.17 3.78
CA PRO A 260 -14.52 -19.94 4.54
C PRO A 260 -15.53 -19.10 3.75
N ILE A 261 -16.82 -19.18 4.11
CA ILE A 261 -17.85 -18.31 3.54
C ILE A 261 -17.62 -16.88 4.05
N ASN A 262 -16.99 -16.06 3.21
CA ASN A 262 -16.66 -14.67 3.49
C ASN A 262 -16.66 -13.82 2.21
N TYR A 263 -16.77 -12.51 2.37
CA TYR A 263 -16.76 -11.56 1.26
C TYR A 263 -15.49 -11.69 0.42
N THR A 264 -14.36 -12.10 1.00
CA THR A 264 -13.08 -12.20 0.29
C THR A 264 -13.14 -13.21 -0.85
N GLN A 265 -13.73 -14.39 -0.59
CA GLN A 265 -14.00 -15.39 -1.62
C GLN A 265 -14.97 -14.84 -2.67
N GLY A 266 -16.05 -14.19 -2.22
CA GLY A 266 -17.06 -13.63 -3.10
C GLY A 266 -16.54 -12.56 -4.06
N VAL A 267 -15.77 -11.60 -3.52
CA VAL A 267 -15.10 -10.53 -4.27
C VAL A 267 -14.10 -11.14 -5.25
N ALA A 268 -13.30 -12.12 -4.83
CA ALA A 268 -12.36 -12.76 -5.74
C ALA A 268 -13.06 -13.48 -6.91
N ILE A 269 -14.14 -14.22 -6.66
CA ILE A 269 -14.94 -14.86 -7.71
C ILE A 269 -15.54 -13.81 -8.65
N SER A 270 -16.12 -12.74 -8.10
CA SER A 270 -16.62 -11.60 -8.88
C SER A 270 -15.52 -10.99 -9.75
N GLY A 271 -14.31 -10.83 -9.21
CA GLY A 271 -13.15 -10.33 -9.95
C GLY A 271 -12.76 -11.20 -11.14
N ARG A 272 -12.79 -12.53 -10.98
CA ARG A 272 -12.55 -13.49 -12.08
C ARG A 272 -13.59 -13.33 -13.19
N LEU A 273 -14.86 -13.17 -12.82
CA LEU A 273 -15.95 -13.00 -13.78
C LEU A 273 -15.88 -11.63 -14.48
N ARG A 274 -15.59 -10.56 -13.73
CA ARG A 274 -15.40 -9.21 -14.28
C ARG A 274 -14.29 -9.17 -15.32
N LEU A 275 -13.19 -9.88 -15.06
CA LEU A 275 -12.10 -10.03 -16.02
C LEU A 275 -12.55 -10.82 -17.25
N ALA A 276 -13.27 -11.94 -17.06
CA ALA A 276 -13.79 -12.74 -18.17
C ALA A 276 -14.72 -11.93 -19.10
N MET A 277 -15.51 -11.00 -18.55
CA MET A 277 -16.37 -10.11 -19.33
C MET A 277 -15.61 -9.15 -20.25
N LEU A 278 -14.32 -8.92 -20.00
CA LEU A 278 -13.46 -8.07 -20.83
C LEU A 278 -12.76 -8.86 -21.94
N GLU A 279 -12.84 -10.19 -21.92
CA GLU A 279 -12.19 -11.06 -22.89
C GLU A 279 -13.15 -11.43 -24.04
N PRO A 280 -12.67 -11.52 -25.29
CA PRO A 280 -13.51 -11.84 -26.45
C PRO A 280 -14.19 -13.21 -26.38
N THR A 281 -13.68 -14.14 -25.56
CA THR A 281 -14.20 -15.50 -25.46
C THR A 281 -13.99 -16.03 -24.03
N PRO A 282 -14.95 -15.84 -23.11
CA PRO A 282 -14.83 -16.21 -21.70
C PRO A 282 -14.93 -17.72 -21.41
N MET A 283 -14.41 -18.57 -22.30
CA MET A 283 -14.58 -20.02 -22.18
C MET A 283 -13.77 -20.59 -21.00
N GLY A 284 -14.45 -21.38 -20.17
CA GLY A 284 -13.88 -22.13 -19.03
C GLY A 284 -14.15 -21.52 -17.66
N ILE A 285 -14.10 -20.19 -17.51
CA ILE A 285 -14.29 -19.52 -16.21
C ILE A 285 -15.73 -19.66 -15.72
N VAL A 286 -16.71 -19.45 -16.59
CA VAL A 286 -18.15 -19.48 -16.20
C VAL A 286 -18.56 -20.85 -15.67
N GLY A 287 -18.13 -21.94 -16.32
CA GLY A 287 -18.46 -23.30 -15.89
C GLY A 287 -17.78 -23.70 -14.57
N ASP A 288 -16.52 -23.32 -14.40
CA ASP A 288 -15.77 -23.52 -13.15
C ASP A 288 -16.44 -22.78 -11.99
N VAL A 289 -16.78 -21.50 -12.19
CA VAL A 289 -17.48 -20.70 -11.19
C VAL A 289 -18.87 -21.25 -10.90
N ALA A 290 -19.64 -21.63 -11.93
CA ALA A 290 -20.96 -22.23 -11.75
C ALA A 290 -20.89 -23.48 -10.85
N SER A 291 -19.90 -24.35 -11.07
CA SER A 291 -19.69 -25.55 -10.24
C SER A 291 -19.32 -25.19 -8.80
N LEU A 292 -18.43 -24.20 -8.62
CA LEU A 292 -17.98 -23.74 -7.31
C LEU A 292 -19.12 -23.15 -6.48
N VAL A 293 -19.99 -22.37 -7.10
CA VAL A 293 -21.05 -21.61 -6.42
C VAL A 293 -22.40 -22.31 -6.36
N GLU A 294 -22.51 -23.50 -6.97
CA GLU A 294 -23.76 -24.27 -7.00
C GLU A 294 -24.36 -24.52 -5.61
N PRO A 295 -23.59 -24.90 -4.56
CA PRO A 295 -24.17 -25.08 -3.22
C PRO A 295 -24.87 -23.82 -2.70
N LEU A 296 -24.23 -22.66 -2.87
CA LEU A 296 -24.76 -21.36 -2.44
C LEU A 296 -25.91 -20.88 -3.34
N THR A 297 -25.97 -21.35 -4.59
CA THR A 297 -27.04 -21.03 -5.56
C THR A 297 -28.28 -21.88 -5.34
N ALA A 298 -28.10 -23.15 -4.98
CA ALA A 298 -29.18 -24.11 -4.79
C ALA A 298 -29.91 -23.91 -3.45
N ASP A 299 -29.16 -23.68 -2.36
CA ASP A 299 -29.72 -23.43 -1.03
C ASP A 299 -28.88 -22.39 -0.25
N PRO A 300 -29.10 -21.09 -0.52
CA PRO A 300 -28.38 -20.02 0.15
C PRO A 300 -28.53 -20.06 1.68
N ALA A 301 -29.72 -20.43 2.16
CA ALA A 301 -30.04 -20.42 3.59
C ALA A 301 -29.24 -21.48 4.35
N SER A 302 -29.07 -22.68 3.77
CA SER A 302 -28.25 -23.73 4.37
C SER A 302 -26.76 -23.38 4.41
N VAL A 303 -26.24 -22.63 3.43
CA VAL A 303 -24.80 -22.31 3.35
C VAL A 303 -24.44 -21.09 4.19
N LEU A 304 -25.24 -20.03 4.13
CA LEU A 304 -25.00 -18.81 4.92
C LEU A 304 -25.36 -19.02 6.41
N GLY A 305 -26.40 -19.80 6.68
CA GLY A 305 -27.00 -19.96 8.01
C GLY A 305 -27.90 -18.79 8.39
N ALA A 306 -28.79 -19.02 9.36
CA ALA A 306 -29.83 -18.06 9.75
C ALA A 306 -29.29 -16.75 10.38
N ASN A 307 -28.07 -16.77 10.92
CA ASN A 307 -27.45 -15.63 11.61
C ASN A 307 -26.13 -15.20 10.93
N ALA A 308 -26.07 -15.31 9.60
CA ALA A 308 -24.89 -14.93 8.83
C ALA A 308 -24.52 -13.45 9.09
N GLY A 309 -23.27 -13.18 9.49
CA GLY A 309 -22.76 -11.82 9.58
C GLY A 309 -22.65 -11.16 8.19
N ALA A 310 -22.56 -9.83 8.14
CA ALA A 310 -22.42 -9.08 6.89
C ALA A 310 -21.30 -9.60 5.96
N PRO A 311 -20.11 -10.00 6.46
CA PRO A 311 -19.08 -10.61 5.62
C PRO A 311 -19.53 -11.89 4.90
N ALA A 312 -20.27 -12.76 5.58
CA ALA A 312 -20.76 -14.01 5.00
C ALA A 312 -21.86 -13.73 3.97
N VAL A 313 -22.80 -12.82 4.27
CA VAL A 313 -23.84 -12.40 3.32
C VAL A 313 -23.22 -11.80 2.06
N ALA A 314 -22.17 -10.99 2.19
CA ALA A 314 -21.47 -10.38 1.06
C ALA A 314 -20.65 -11.37 0.20
N THR A 315 -20.59 -12.65 0.56
CA THR A 315 -19.99 -13.69 -0.30
C THR A 315 -20.68 -13.78 -1.66
N VAL A 316 -21.96 -13.39 -1.77
CA VAL A 316 -22.77 -13.56 -3.00
C VAL A 316 -22.51 -12.52 -4.10
N VAL A 317 -21.61 -11.55 -3.91
CA VAL A 317 -21.44 -10.41 -4.84
C VAL A 317 -21.09 -10.80 -6.28
N TRP A 318 -20.56 -12.01 -6.50
CA TRP A 318 -20.28 -12.60 -7.81
C TRP A 318 -21.53 -12.95 -8.63
N ALA A 319 -22.69 -13.06 -7.99
CA ALA A 319 -23.91 -13.56 -8.63
C ALA A 319 -24.43 -12.62 -9.71
N GLU A 320 -24.08 -11.33 -9.65
CA GLU A 320 -24.48 -10.37 -10.67
C GLU A 320 -23.77 -10.63 -12.00
N GLU A 321 -22.46 -10.86 -11.97
CA GLU A 321 -21.72 -11.18 -13.19
C GLU A 321 -22.16 -12.55 -13.75
N MET A 322 -22.45 -13.53 -12.89
CA MET A 322 -23.03 -14.81 -13.34
C MET A 322 -24.38 -14.64 -14.01
N LEU A 323 -25.28 -13.82 -13.44
CA LEU A 323 -26.56 -13.49 -14.05
C LEU A 323 -26.38 -12.84 -15.42
N ALA A 324 -25.46 -11.89 -15.55
CA ALA A 324 -25.18 -11.20 -16.81
C ALA A 324 -24.65 -12.16 -17.89
N LEU A 325 -23.74 -13.07 -17.53
CA LEU A 325 -23.07 -14.00 -18.43
C LEU A 325 -23.93 -15.19 -18.84
N THR A 326 -24.77 -15.70 -17.93
CA THR A 326 -25.53 -16.96 -18.15
C THR A 326 -27.02 -16.74 -18.41
N ARG A 327 -27.56 -15.60 -17.98
CA ARG A 327 -29.01 -15.33 -17.91
C ARG A 327 -29.80 -16.30 -17.01
N ASP A 328 -29.13 -17.09 -16.17
CA ASP A 328 -29.80 -17.96 -15.20
C ASP A 328 -30.35 -17.12 -14.04
N ALA A 329 -31.67 -17.10 -13.91
CA ALA A 329 -32.39 -16.32 -12.90
C ALA A 329 -32.06 -16.74 -11.46
N ARG A 330 -31.54 -17.95 -11.22
CA ARG A 330 -31.14 -18.41 -9.89
C ARG A 330 -30.14 -17.46 -9.25
N TYR A 331 -29.19 -16.92 -10.02
CA TYR A 331 -28.20 -15.97 -9.50
C TYR A 331 -28.83 -14.64 -9.05
N GLY A 332 -29.83 -14.15 -9.78
CA GLY A 332 -30.62 -13.00 -9.34
C GLY A 332 -31.41 -13.26 -8.06
N ASN A 333 -31.94 -14.48 -7.90
CA ASN A 333 -32.65 -14.89 -6.68
C ASN A 333 -31.73 -14.94 -5.46
N VAL A 334 -30.47 -15.37 -5.62
CA VAL A 334 -29.46 -15.35 -4.55
C VAL A 334 -29.21 -13.91 -4.07
N LEU A 335 -29.02 -12.96 -5.00
CA LEU A 335 -28.84 -11.55 -4.66
C LEU A 335 -30.06 -10.95 -3.97
N ALA A 336 -31.26 -11.24 -4.46
CA ALA A 336 -32.50 -10.79 -3.85
C ALA A 336 -32.66 -11.36 -2.43
N SER A 337 -32.33 -12.64 -2.22
CA SER A 337 -32.34 -13.27 -0.90
C SER A 337 -31.34 -12.63 0.06
N ALA A 338 -30.12 -12.35 -0.40
CA ALA A 338 -29.09 -11.71 0.42
C ALA A 338 -29.44 -10.27 0.78
N MET A 339 -30.03 -9.50 -0.14
CA MET A 339 -30.56 -8.16 0.16
C MET A 339 -31.66 -8.22 1.23
N ARG A 340 -32.55 -9.21 1.17
CA ARG A 340 -33.62 -9.38 2.17
C ARG A 340 -33.14 -9.77 3.56
N ALA A 341 -31.90 -10.26 3.68
CA ALA A 341 -31.28 -10.49 4.98
C ALA A 341 -30.97 -9.18 5.73
N PHE A 342 -31.08 -8.02 5.06
CA PHE A 342 -30.90 -6.73 5.71
C PHE A 342 -32.20 -6.26 6.34
N GLU A 343 -32.21 -6.12 7.67
CA GLU A 343 -33.41 -5.74 8.42
C GLU A 343 -33.15 -4.44 9.18
N ALA A 344 -34.09 -3.49 9.05
CA ALA A 344 -34.04 -2.26 9.82
C ALA A 344 -34.08 -2.58 11.33
N ARG A 345 -33.24 -1.88 12.10
CA ARG A 345 -33.26 -1.88 13.56
C ARG A 345 -33.81 -0.54 14.07
N GLY A 346 -33.52 -0.16 15.31
CA GLY A 346 -33.87 1.17 15.83
C GLY A 346 -33.21 2.30 15.04
N ASP A 347 -33.74 3.52 15.17
CA ASP A 347 -33.31 4.69 14.37
C ASP A 347 -31.82 5.05 14.52
N ASP A 348 -31.20 4.68 15.64
CA ASP A 348 -29.77 4.90 15.94
C ASP A 348 -28.90 3.64 15.76
N GLU A 349 -29.46 2.57 15.20
CA GLU A 349 -28.78 1.29 15.00
C GLU A 349 -28.58 0.98 13.51
N PRO A 350 -27.43 0.40 13.14
CA PRO A 350 -27.24 -0.03 11.78
C PRO A 350 -28.11 -1.28 11.51
N PRO A 351 -28.64 -1.46 10.29
CA PRO A 351 -29.49 -2.60 9.98
C PRO A 351 -28.76 -3.92 10.24
N PHE A 352 -29.47 -4.95 10.70
CA PHE A 352 -28.91 -6.31 10.72
C PHE A 352 -28.52 -6.70 9.29
N PRO A 353 -27.43 -7.45 9.04
CA PRO A 353 -26.43 -7.99 9.98
C PRO A 353 -25.20 -7.09 10.18
N LEU A 354 -25.32 -5.77 9.95
CA LEU A 354 -24.20 -4.83 10.12
C LEU A 354 -23.80 -4.69 11.59
N ASP A 355 -22.54 -4.32 11.80
CA ASP A 355 -21.91 -4.17 13.10
C ASP A 355 -22.50 -2.95 13.84
N PRO A 356 -22.93 -3.11 15.10
CA PRO A 356 -23.53 -2.03 15.88
C PRO A 356 -22.63 -0.81 16.10
N ASN A 357 -21.31 -0.92 15.88
CA ASN A 357 -20.36 0.17 16.04
C ASN A 357 -20.16 1.02 14.77
N PHE A 358 -20.89 0.73 13.68
CA PHE A 358 -20.74 1.40 12.39
C PHE A 358 -19.30 1.32 11.89
N ILE A 359 -18.78 0.09 11.74
CA ILE A 359 -17.43 -0.12 11.21
C ILE A 359 -17.38 0.25 9.72
N ALA A 360 -16.23 0.74 9.25
CA ALA A 360 -16.07 1.23 7.89
C ALA A 360 -16.28 0.13 6.82
N GLU A 361 -15.98 -1.12 7.15
CA GLU A 361 -16.22 -2.32 6.33
C GLU A 361 -17.65 -2.39 5.81
N ASP A 362 -18.62 -2.11 6.68
CA ASP A 362 -20.04 -2.26 6.39
C ASP A 362 -20.54 -1.32 5.30
N HIS A 363 -19.82 -0.23 5.02
CA HIS A 363 -20.11 0.63 3.86
C HIS A 363 -20.02 -0.16 2.56
N PHE A 364 -18.98 -0.98 2.42
CA PHE A 364 -18.81 -1.83 1.24
C PHE A 364 -19.76 -3.01 1.26
N LEU A 365 -19.82 -3.74 2.39
CA LEU A 365 -20.63 -4.97 2.48
C LEU A 365 -22.11 -4.69 2.20
N ALA A 366 -22.67 -3.63 2.79
CA ALA A 366 -24.07 -3.23 2.55
C ALA A 366 -24.27 -2.75 1.11
N SER A 367 -23.43 -1.82 0.64
CA SER A 367 -23.61 -1.22 -0.69
C SER A 367 -23.46 -2.24 -1.81
N ALA A 368 -22.52 -3.17 -1.67
CA ALA A 368 -22.28 -4.19 -2.68
C ALA A 368 -23.44 -5.19 -2.78
N VAL A 369 -24.03 -5.60 -1.65
CA VAL A 369 -25.15 -6.57 -1.65
C VAL A 369 -26.47 -5.90 -1.99
N ILE A 370 -26.84 -4.83 -1.27
CA ILE A 370 -28.14 -4.17 -1.43
C ILE A 370 -28.25 -3.53 -2.82
N GLY A 371 -27.19 -2.87 -3.31
CA GLY A 371 -27.19 -2.24 -4.63
C GLY A 371 -27.43 -3.24 -5.77
N ARG A 372 -26.71 -4.38 -5.75
CA ARG A 372 -26.91 -5.47 -6.72
C ARG A 372 -28.29 -6.09 -6.61
N GLY A 373 -28.69 -6.42 -5.38
CA GLY A 373 -30.00 -6.99 -5.09
C GLY A 373 -31.14 -6.12 -5.60
N ALA A 374 -31.11 -4.82 -5.31
CA ALA A 374 -32.14 -3.87 -5.73
C ALA A 374 -32.18 -3.70 -7.25
N ARG A 375 -31.02 -3.77 -7.94
CA ARG A 375 -30.95 -3.70 -9.41
C ARG A 375 -31.57 -4.90 -10.10
N VAL A 376 -31.36 -6.11 -9.58
CA VAL A 376 -31.82 -7.35 -10.23
C VAL A 376 -33.19 -7.82 -9.75
N SER A 377 -33.61 -7.37 -8.56
CA SER A 377 -34.86 -7.76 -7.95
C SER A 377 -36.05 -7.10 -8.64
N ARG A 378 -37.12 -7.88 -8.85
CA ARG A 378 -38.44 -7.38 -9.26
C ARG A 378 -39.34 -7.05 -8.07
N ASP A 379 -38.78 -7.05 -6.86
CA ASP A 379 -39.50 -6.78 -5.62
C ASP A 379 -39.90 -5.31 -5.53
N SER A 380 -41.18 -5.03 -5.32
CA SER A 380 -41.71 -3.67 -5.14
C SER A 380 -41.09 -2.96 -3.93
N ASN A 381 -40.52 -3.71 -2.97
CA ASN A 381 -39.84 -3.16 -1.80
C ASN A 381 -38.37 -2.81 -2.05
N SER A 382 -37.81 -3.02 -3.23
CA SER A 382 -36.39 -2.72 -3.52
C SER A 382 -36.02 -1.26 -3.20
N ALA A 383 -36.95 -0.32 -3.42
CA ALA A 383 -36.78 1.08 -3.04
C ALA A 383 -36.60 1.29 -1.52
N ASN A 384 -37.25 0.48 -0.68
CA ASN A 384 -37.10 0.55 0.78
C ASN A 384 -35.71 0.08 1.22
N TYR A 385 -35.13 -0.92 0.56
CA TYR A 385 -33.76 -1.37 0.84
C TYR A 385 -32.72 -0.33 0.39
N VAL A 386 -32.93 0.31 -0.76
CA VAL A 386 -32.08 1.43 -1.18
C VAL A 386 -32.17 2.57 -0.17
N LYS A 387 -33.37 2.92 0.30
CA LYS A 387 -33.54 3.91 1.37
C LYS A 387 -32.82 3.50 2.66
N LEU A 388 -32.96 2.24 3.08
CA LEU A 388 -32.28 1.69 4.26
C LEU A 388 -30.76 1.85 4.15
N LEU A 389 -30.20 1.56 2.97
CA LEU A 389 -28.78 1.75 2.68
C LEU A 389 -28.39 3.24 2.71
N THR A 390 -29.18 4.11 2.07
CA THR A 390 -28.93 5.57 2.08
C THR A 390 -28.91 6.11 3.49
N ASP A 391 -29.90 5.75 4.32
CA ASP A 391 -30.00 6.19 5.71
C ASP A 391 -28.80 5.69 6.54
N PHE A 392 -28.42 4.41 6.40
CA PHE A 392 -27.23 3.86 7.06
C PHE A 392 -25.95 4.64 6.71
N LEU A 393 -25.69 4.88 5.43
CA LEU A 393 -24.49 5.61 4.98
C LEU A 393 -24.48 7.08 5.43
N LEU A 394 -25.65 7.72 5.50
CA LEU A 394 -25.77 9.09 5.99
C LEU A 394 -25.55 9.17 7.50
N ASN A 395 -26.11 8.23 8.25
CA ASN A 395 -26.13 8.23 9.71
C ASN A 395 -24.93 7.50 10.33
N ALA A 396 -23.99 6.95 9.55
CA ALA A 396 -22.83 6.26 10.12
C ALA A 396 -21.97 7.17 11.02
N GLU A 397 -21.88 8.46 10.68
CA GLU A 397 -21.16 9.49 11.46
C GLU A 397 -19.66 9.21 11.68
N ILE A 398 -19.03 8.48 10.76
CA ILE A 398 -17.60 8.14 10.83
C ILE A 398 -16.72 8.89 9.83
N GLN A 399 -17.29 9.72 8.94
CA GLN A 399 -16.51 10.65 8.11
C GLN A 399 -16.31 11.96 8.86
N ASP A 400 -15.06 12.30 9.16
CA ASP A 400 -14.71 13.54 9.84
C ASP A 400 -14.65 14.73 8.85
N PRO A 401 -14.68 15.99 9.33
CA PRO A 401 -14.65 17.18 8.47
C PRO A 401 -13.43 17.29 7.54
N ASN A 402 -12.32 16.61 7.87
CA ASN A 402 -11.14 16.50 7.00
C ASN A 402 -11.35 15.58 5.78
N GLY A 403 -12.51 14.90 5.69
CA GLY A 403 -12.90 14.01 4.61
C GLY A 403 -12.56 12.54 4.85
N LEU A 404 -11.71 12.22 5.84
CA LEU A 404 -11.30 10.85 6.17
C LEU A 404 -12.31 10.14 7.04
N PHE A 405 -12.27 8.81 6.99
CA PHE A 405 -13.14 7.93 7.75
C PHE A 405 -12.40 7.33 8.95
N ARG A 406 -12.95 7.53 10.15
CA ARG A 406 -12.59 6.75 11.34
C ARG A 406 -12.94 5.28 11.09
N HIS A 407 -12.21 4.35 11.70
CA HIS A 407 -12.52 2.92 11.53
C HIS A 407 -13.94 2.59 12.01
N SER A 408 -14.38 3.20 13.11
CA SER A 408 -15.76 3.09 13.60
C SER A 408 -16.10 4.31 14.46
N ARG A 409 -17.33 4.39 14.98
CA ARG A 409 -17.71 5.45 15.94
C ARG A 409 -16.82 5.48 17.18
N HIS A 410 -16.25 4.33 17.56
CA HIS A 410 -15.37 4.15 18.71
C HIS A 410 -13.90 3.88 18.35
N GLY A 411 -13.56 3.80 17.06
CA GLY A 411 -12.20 3.57 16.56
C GLY A 411 -11.65 4.82 15.88
N PRO A 412 -10.97 5.74 16.59
CA PRO A 412 -10.64 7.09 16.10
C PRO A 412 -9.45 7.13 15.12
N VAL A 413 -9.04 6.00 14.55
CA VAL A 413 -7.86 5.90 13.67
C VAL A 413 -8.30 5.89 12.20
N TYR A 414 -7.64 6.69 11.37
CA TYR A 414 -7.82 6.68 9.91
C TYR A 414 -7.06 5.50 9.29
N TRP A 415 -7.55 4.29 9.59
CA TRP A 415 -7.01 3.05 9.08
C TRP A 415 -7.17 2.98 7.56
N GLY A 416 -6.08 2.71 6.84
CA GLY A 416 -6.02 2.73 5.38
C GLY A 416 -7.07 1.84 4.73
N ARG A 417 -7.16 0.57 5.14
CA ARG A 417 -8.17 -0.34 4.59
C ARG A 417 -9.59 0.01 5.02
N GLY A 418 -9.81 0.53 6.23
CA GLY A 418 -11.10 1.07 6.64
C GLY A 418 -11.58 2.19 5.71
N ASN A 419 -10.68 3.12 5.39
CA ASN A 419 -10.94 4.19 4.41
C ASN A 419 -11.15 3.63 3.00
N GLY A 420 -10.45 2.54 2.64
CA GLY A 420 -10.68 1.78 1.41
C GLY A 420 -12.10 1.19 1.35
N PHE A 421 -12.60 0.61 2.44
CA PHE A 421 -13.99 0.09 2.48
C PHE A 421 -15.02 1.20 2.36
N ALA A 422 -14.83 2.33 3.04
CA ALA A 422 -15.69 3.49 2.87
C ALA A 422 -15.68 4.01 1.43
N ALA A 423 -14.50 4.09 0.81
CA ALA A 423 -14.34 4.51 -0.58
C ALA A 423 -15.04 3.56 -1.56
N MET A 424 -14.83 2.25 -1.43
CA MET A 424 -15.49 1.24 -2.24
C MET A 424 -17.00 1.22 -2.01
N GLY A 425 -17.45 1.32 -0.77
CA GLY A 425 -18.87 1.34 -0.43
C GLY A 425 -19.61 2.50 -1.07
N LEU A 426 -19.06 3.71 -0.98
CA LEU A 426 -19.62 4.87 -1.67
C LEU A 426 -19.58 4.71 -3.19
N ALA A 427 -18.49 4.19 -3.76
CA ALA A 427 -18.40 3.94 -5.20
C ALA A 427 -19.42 2.88 -5.69
N GLU A 428 -19.64 1.82 -4.92
CA GLU A 428 -20.66 0.81 -5.19
C GLU A 428 -22.06 1.41 -5.06
N TYR A 429 -22.36 2.16 -3.99
CA TYR A 429 -23.65 2.87 -3.86
C TYR A 429 -23.95 3.74 -5.09
N LEU A 430 -22.97 4.54 -5.53
CA LEU A 430 -23.09 5.41 -6.70
C LEU A 430 -23.30 4.66 -8.02
N THR A 431 -22.92 3.38 -8.08
CA THR A 431 -23.14 2.51 -9.24
C THR A 431 -24.62 2.13 -9.38
N TYR A 432 -25.37 2.00 -8.28
CA TYR A 432 -26.73 1.45 -8.27
C TYR A 432 -27.84 2.48 -8.06
N ILE A 433 -27.52 3.73 -7.68
CA ILE A 433 -28.53 4.79 -7.63
C ILE A 433 -28.91 5.29 -9.04
N PRO A 434 -30.11 5.88 -9.20
CA PRO A 434 -30.51 6.53 -10.45
C PRO A 434 -29.49 7.58 -10.91
N GLU A 435 -29.30 7.69 -12.21
CA GLU A 435 -28.33 8.61 -12.81
C GLU A 435 -28.61 10.07 -12.44
N ASP A 436 -29.88 10.49 -12.43
CA ASP A 436 -30.29 11.83 -12.00
C ASP A 436 -29.84 12.11 -10.57
N GLY A 437 -30.05 11.16 -9.64
CA GLY A 437 -29.58 11.29 -8.26
C GLY A 437 -28.06 11.39 -8.12
N ARG A 438 -27.30 10.81 -9.07
CA ARG A 438 -25.84 10.97 -9.15
C ARG A 438 -25.44 12.35 -9.68
N ARG A 439 -26.14 12.84 -10.71
CA ARG A 439 -25.92 14.15 -11.36
C ARG A 439 -26.27 15.31 -10.42
N ASP A 440 -27.36 15.17 -9.67
CA ASP A 440 -27.87 16.17 -8.72
C ASP A 440 -26.92 16.42 -7.53
N GLY A 441 -25.95 15.52 -7.31
CA GLY A 441 -24.85 15.77 -6.37
C GLY A 441 -25.27 15.75 -4.90
N GLY A 442 -26.25 14.91 -4.54
CA GLY A 442 -26.73 14.76 -3.17
C GLY A 442 -25.62 14.44 -2.15
N GLU A 443 -25.95 14.48 -0.86
CA GLU A 443 -24.95 14.43 0.23
C GLU A 443 -23.94 13.26 0.10
N LEU A 444 -24.38 12.06 -0.30
CA LEU A 444 -23.47 10.92 -0.48
C LEU A 444 -22.48 11.09 -1.65
N VAL A 445 -22.87 11.78 -2.73
CA VAL A 445 -21.95 12.18 -3.82
C VAL A 445 -20.92 13.17 -3.27
N SER A 446 -21.36 14.14 -2.48
CA SER A 446 -20.49 15.13 -1.84
C SER A 446 -19.53 14.50 -0.82
N ARG A 447 -19.99 13.52 -0.04
CA ARG A 447 -19.15 12.71 0.86
C ARG A 447 -18.07 11.93 0.11
N PHE A 448 -18.44 11.29 -1.00
CA PHE A 448 -17.49 10.59 -1.85
C PHE A 448 -16.43 11.54 -2.43
N ARG A 449 -16.84 12.69 -3.00
CA ARG A 449 -15.91 13.70 -3.53
C ARG A 449 -14.98 14.24 -2.45
N ARG A 450 -15.50 14.59 -1.26
CA ARG A 450 -14.68 15.02 -0.12
C ARG A 450 -13.65 13.97 0.27
N HIS A 451 -14.05 12.69 0.34
CA HIS A 451 -13.15 11.59 0.67
C HIS A 451 -12.02 11.44 -0.35
N MET A 452 -12.36 11.46 -1.65
CA MET A 452 -11.36 11.33 -2.71
C MET A 452 -10.37 12.51 -2.71
N GLU A 453 -10.86 13.74 -2.52
CA GLU A 453 -9.99 14.92 -2.39
C GLU A 453 -9.09 14.86 -1.13
N ALA A 454 -9.59 14.33 -0.01
CA ALA A 454 -8.80 14.14 1.21
C ALA A 454 -7.72 13.06 1.06
N LEU A 455 -7.98 12.02 0.29
CA LEU A 455 -7.03 10.94 0.04
C LEU A 455 -5.92 11.34 -0.95
N ARG A 456 -6.19 12.22 -1.94
CA ARG A 456 -5.18 12.62 -2.94
C ARG A 456 -3.84 13.09 -2.34
N PRO A 457 -3.78 14.02 -1.36
CA PRO A 457 -2.51 14.47 -0.79
C PRO A 457 -1.82 13.44 0.13
N LEU A 458 -2.51 12.38 0.54
CA LEU A 458 -1.96 11.32 1.40
C LEU A 458 -1.27 10.19 0.62
N GLN A 459 -1.38 10.21 -0.71
CA GLN A 459 -0.65 9.27 -1.57
C GLN A 459 0.86 9.49 -1.44
N GLN A 460 1.57 8.41 -1.17
CA GLN A 460 3.03 8.43 -1.06
C GLN A 460 3.66 8.60 -2.45
N PRO A 461 4.91 9.09 -2.55
CA PRO A 461 5.62 9.20 -3.83
C PRO A 461 5.69 7.88 -4.62
N SER A 462 5.75 6.74 -3.91
CA SER A 462 5.67 5.40 -4.50
C SER A 462 4.32 5.11 -5.18
N GLY A 463 3.28 5.90 -4.92
CA GLY A 463 1.90 5.69 -5.35
C GLY A 463 1.03 4.95 -4.34
N MET A 464 1.61 4.41 -3.26
CA MET A 464 0.90 3.68 -2.23
C MET A 464 0.17 4.59 -1.24
N TYR A 465 -0.75 3.98 -0.49
CA TYR A 465 -1.37 4.53 0.72
C TYR A 465 -0.83 3.84 1.97
N LEU A 466 -0.85 4.55 3.10
CA LEU A 466 -0.34 4.04 4.38
C LEU A 466 -1.39 3.21 5.12
N GLN A 467 -0.94 2.27 5.94
CA GLN A 467 -1.77 1.51 6.89
C GLN A 467 -2.51 2.44 7.86
N VAL A 468 -1.89 3.54 8.28
CA VAL A 468 -2.54 4.64 9.00
C VAL A 468 -2.27 5.90 8.20
N LEU A 469 -3.32 6.46 7.60
CA LEU A 469 -3.20 7.41 6.49
C LEU A 469 -2.52 8.73 6.89
N ASP A 470 -2.79 9.21 8.09
CA ASP A 470 -2.32 10.48 8.65
C ASP A 470 -1.12 10.32 9.59
N PHE A 471 -0.49 9.14 9.61
CA PHE A 471 0.68 8.88 10.44
C PHE A 471 1.92 8.59 9.57
N PRO A 472 2.79 9.60 9.35
CA PRO A 472 4.03 9.41 8.59
C PRO A 472 4.88 8.26 9.15
N GLY A 473 5.41 7.42 8.27
CA GLY A 473 6.22 6.26 8.66
C GLY A 473 5.40 5.02 9.04
N SER A 474 4.06 5.11 9.07
CA SER A 474 3.21 3.92 8.97
C SER A 474 3.54 3.18 7.66
N TYR A 475 3.46 1.84 7.65
CA TYR A 475 3.87 1.10 6.46
C TYR A 475 2.91 1.31 5.29
N GLN A 476 3.43 1.22 4.07
CA GLN A 476 2.64 1.30 2.85
C GLN A 476 1.84 0.00 2.66
N GLU A 477 0.52 0.08 2.55
CA GLU A 477 -0.38 -1.08 2.61
C GLU A 477 -1.10 -1.30 1.28
N LEU A 478 -0.98 -2.52 0.73
CA LEU A 478 -1.42 -2.84 -0.61
C LEU A 478 -2.95 -2.90 -0.75
N THR A 479 -3.66 -3.43 0.24
CA THR A 479 -5.12 -3.56 0.15
C THR A 479 -5.77 -2.18 0.06
N ALA A 480 -5.43 -1.27 0.97
CA ALA A 480 -5.87 0.12 0.99
C ALA A 480 -5.58 0.80 -0.35
N THR A 481 -4.36 0.61 -0.87
CA THR A 481 -3.96 1.17 -2.17
C THR A 481 -4.86 0.68 -3.30
N CYS A 482 -5.13 -0.63 -3.37
CA CYS A 482 -6.01 -1.20 -4.39
C CYS A 482 -7.45 -0.70 -4.26
N MET A 483 -7.98 -0.65 -3.04
CA MET A 483 -9.37 -0.24 -2.78
C MET A 483 -9.61 1.24 -3.08
N ILE A 484 -8.68 2.11 -2.66
CA ILE A 484 -8.74 3.55 -2.95
C ILE A 484 -8.56 3.79 -4.46
N GLY A 485 -7.59 3.13 -5.08
CA GLY A 485 -7.38 3.21 -6.53
C GLY A 485 -8.61 2.76 -7.32
N TYR A 486 -9.23 1.65 -6.93
CA TYR A 486 -10.48 1.16 -7.51
C TYR A 486 -11.61 2.19 -7.38
N ALA A 487 -11.81 2.75 -6.19
CA ALA A 487 -12.86 3.72 -5.95
C ALA A 487 -12.66 5.00 -6.79
N MET A 488 -11.43 5.49 -6.89
CA MET A 488 -11.11 6.63 -7.77
C MET A 488 -11.35 6.30 -9.25
N ALA A 489 -10.90 5.13 -9.72
CA ALA A 489 -11.11 4.68 -11.11
C ALA A 489 -12.61 4.56 -11.45
N ARG A 490 -13.37 3.93 -10.55
CA ARG A 490 -14.84 3.83 -10.64
C ARG A 490 -15.50 5.20 -10.63
N GLY A 491 -15.05 6.11 -9.76
CA GLY A 491 -15.56 7.47 -9.66
C GLY A 491 -15.37 8.29 -10.95
N ILE A 492 -14.23 8.11 -11.63
CA ILE A 492 -13.97 8.71 -12.95
C ILE A 492 -14.93 8.13 -13.99
N ARG A 493 -15.04 6.80 -14.06
CA ARG A 493 -15.91 6.11 -15.02
C ARG A 493 -17.39 6.47 -14.86
N LEU A 494 -17.85 6.67 -13.62
CA LEU A 494 -19.22 7.10 -13.33
C LEU A 494 -19.47 8.59 -13.56
N GLY A 495 -18.46 9.37 -13.96
CA GLY A 495 -18.54 10.83 -14.17
C GLY A 495 -18.64 11.64 -12.86
N VAL A 496 -18.33 11.03 -11.72
CA VAL A 496 -18.42 11.68 -10.39
C VAL A 496 -17.14 12.44 -10.05
N LEU A 497 -15.99 11.92 -10.49
CA LEU A 497 -14.67 12.52 -10.35
C LEU A 497 -14.17 13.00 -11.71
N ASP A 498 -13.42 14.10 -11.69
CA ASP A 498 -12.79 14.67 -12.88
C ASP A 498 -11.40 14.07 -13.18
N ASP A 499 -10.81 14.47 -14.30
CA ASP A 499 -9.55 13.93 -14.80
C ASP A 499 -8.34 14.18 -13.87
N ARG A 500 -8.42 15.09 -12.89
CA ARG A 500 -7.32 15.33 -11.94
C ARG A 500 -7.01 14.10 -11.11
N PHE A 501 -7.95 13.16 -11.00
CA PHE A 501 -7.76 11.89 -10.29
C PHE A 501 -7.00 10.83 -11.11
N ARG A 502 -6.85 11.00 -12.43
CA ARG A 502 -6.18 10.00 -13.29
C ARG A 502 -4.72 9.79 -12.89
N GLN A 503 -4.01 10.84 -12.49
CA GLN A 503 -2.63 10.72 -12.02
C GLN A 503 -2.54 9.86 -10.75
N SER A 504 -3.44 10.07 -9.79
CA SER A 504 -3.49 9.28 -8.56
C SER A 504 -3.86 7.82 -8.82
N VAL A 505 -4.83 7.57 -9.70
CA VAL A 505 -5.20 6.22 -10.15
C VAL A 505 -4.02 5.51 -10.81
N GLY A 506 -3.34 6.16 -11.75
CA GLY A 506 -2.19 5.60 -12.46
C GLY A 506 -0.99 5.32 -11.54
N SER A 507 -0.77 6.15 -10.53
CA SER A 507 0.25 5.92 -9.50
C SER A 507 -0.13 4.78 -8.55
N ALA A 508 -1.38 4.69 -8.12
CA ALA A 508 -1.87 3.59 -7.28
C ALA A 508 -1.82 2.25 -8.02
N TRP A 509 -2.23 2.23 -9.30
CA TRP A 509 -2.19 1.03 -10.14
C TRP A 509 -0.77 0.48 -10.26
N ARG A 510 0.16 1.34 -10.65
CA ARG A 510 1.58 0.97 -10.73
C ARG A 510 2.11 0.45 -9.39
N ALA A 511 1.91 1.20 -8.32
CA ALA A 511 2.38 0.81 -6.99
C ALA A 511 1.82 -0.55 -6.53
N ALA A 512 0.57 -0.84 -6.90
CA ALA A 512 -0.05 -2.13 -6.67
C ALA A 512 0.61 -3.24 -7.51
N THR A 513 0.80 -3.01 -8.82
CA THR A 513 1.42 -4.01 -9.71
C THR A 513 2.86 -4.36 -9.33
N GLU A 514 3.63 -3.40 -8.80
CA GLU A 514 5.00 -3.63 -8.28
C GLU A 514 5.03 -4.65 -7.12
N ARG A 515 3.92 -4.76 -6.37
CA ARG A 515 3.74 -5.64 -5.21
C ARG A 515 3.01 -6.94 -5.53
N ILE A 516 2.68 -7.19 -6.79
CA ILE A 516 2.03 -8.41 -7.23
C ILE A 516 3.04 -9.15 -8.11
N ASP A 517 3.37 -10.40 -7.82
CA ASP A 517 4.25 -11.18 -8.70
C ASP A 517 3.47 -11.91 -9.81
N ALA A 518 4.18 -12.63 -10.68
CA ALA A 518 3.55 -13.38 -11.77
C ALA A 518 2.82 -14.65 -11.27
N ALA A 519 3.00 -15.07 -10.02
CA ALA A 519 2.26 -16.17 -9.41
C ALA A 519 0.97 -15.69 -8.72
N GLY A 520 0.71 -14.38 -8.72
CA GLY A 520 -0.42 -13.77 -8.02
C GLY A 520 -0.19 -13.64 -6.50
N ASN A 521 1.06 -13.79 -6.04
CA ASN A 521 1.40 -13.44 -4.67
C ASN A 521 1.47 -11.93 -4.53
N ILE A 522 1.13 -11.45 -3.34
CA ILE A 522 1.13 -10.05 -2.99
C ILE A 522 2.21 -9.73 -1.96
N VAL A 523 2.50 -8.44 -1.79
CA VAL A 523 3.40 -7.93 -0.76
C VAL A 523 2.76 -6.75 -0.04
N ASP A 524 2.97 -6.70 1.28
CA ASP A 524 2.47 -5.67 2.20
C ASP A 524 0.93 -5.58 2.30
N GLY A 525 0.24 -6.71 2.31
CA GLY A 525 -1.20 -6.78 2.61
C GLY A 525 -1.47 -6.88 4.12
N CYS A 526 -2.16 -5.92 4.73
CA CYS A 526 -2.44 -5.97 6.18
C CYS A 526 -3.30 -7.20 6.54
N ALA A 527 -2.91 -7.96 7.54
CA ALA A 527 -3.69 -9.10 8.04
C ALA A 527 -5.10 -8.70 8.50
N SER A 528 -6.00 -9.68 8.67
CA SER A 528 -7.37 -9.44 9.19
C SER A 528 -7.33 -8.58 10.46
N THR A 529 -8.15 -7.53 10.49
CA THR A 529 -8.09 -6.48 11.51
C THR A 529 -9.50 -5.98 11.72
N GLY A 530 -10.00 -6.08 12.95
CA GLY A 530 -11.22 -5.37 13.39
C GLY A 530 -10.84 -4.09 14.14
N VAL A 531 -11.80 -3.46 14.81
CA VAL A 531 -11.54 -2.24 15.59
C VAL A 531 -10.50 -2.54 16.68
N MET A 532 -9.39 -1.81 16.65
CA MET A 532 -8.28 -1.96 17.60
C MET A 532 -8.31 -0.89 18.69
N ASP A 533 -7.74 -1.21 19.84
CA ASP A 533 -7.72 -0.36 21.05
C ASP A 533 -6.96 0.98 20.92
N GLY A 534 -6.15 1.16 19.87
CA GLY A 534 -5.42 2.39 19.66
C GLY A 534 -4.44 2.36 18.49
N LEU A 535 -3.83 3.52 18.22
CA LEU A 535 -2.93 3.75 17.08
C LEU A 535 -1.83 2.68 16.95
N ARG A 536 -1.12 2.36 18.05
CA ARG A 536 -0.01 1.38 18.01
C ARG A 536 -0.47 0.01 17.51
N SER A 537 -1.67 -0.41 17.87
CA SER A 537 -2.24 -1.68 17.43
C SER A 537 -2.51 -1.73 15.92
N TYR A 538 -2.78 -0.58 15.28
CA TYR A 538 -2.85 -0.48 13.82
C TYR A 538 -1.48 -0.49 13.15
N LEU A 539 -0.52 0.25 13.73
CA LEU A 539 0.88 0.28 13.27
C LEU A 539 1.58 -1.09 13.40
N ASP A 540 1.17 -1.89 14.39
CA ASP A 540 1.65 -3.26 14.65
C ASP A 540 0.86 -4.34 13.90
N ARG A 541 -0.07 -4.00 12.99
CA ARG A 541 -0.74 -5.05 12.22
C ARG A 541 0.27 -5.74 11.30
N PRO A 542 0.32 -7.09 11.30
CA PRO A 542 1.18 -7.82 10.37
C PRO A 542 0.88 -7.45 8.92
N ALA A 543 1.93 -7.27 8.14
CA ALA A 543 1.87 -7.12 6.70
C ALA A 543 2.23 -8.46 6.06
N ASN A 544 1.23 -9.11 5.46
CA ASN A 544 1.32 -10.39 4.79
C ASN A 544 2.03 -10.23 3.44
N SER A 545 2.77 -11.27 3.06
CA SER A 545 3.32 -11.45 1.72
C SER A 545 3.08 -12.90 1.30
N GLY A 546 2.93 -13.16 0.01
CA GLY A 546 2.49 -14.46 -0.51
C GLY A 546 1.02 -14.44 -0.94
N TYR A 547 0.35 -15.59 -0.86
CA TYR A 547 -1.09 -15.65 -1.08
C TYR A 547 -1.85 -15.02 0.09
N ASP A 548 -2.72 -14.04 -0.18
CA ASP A 548 -3.66 -13.46 0.77
C ASP A 548 -4.98 -13.17 0.03
N ASP A 549 -6.05 -13.84 0.47
CA ASP A 549 -7.35 -13.81 -0.18
C ASP A 549 -8.01 -12.43 -0.14
N ARG A 550 -7.84 -11.66 0.95
CA ARG A 550 -8.34 -10.28 1.09
C ARG A 550 -7.69 -9.36 0.07
N THR A 551 -6.37 -9.31 0.12
CA THR A 551 -5.57 -8.37 -0.69
C THR A 551 -5.66 -8.76 -2.16
N GLY A 552 -5.55 -10.05 -2.48
CA GLY A 552 -5.67 -10.57 -3.83
C GLY A 552 -7.04 -10.32 -4.45
N ALA A 553 -8.13 -10.47 -3.69
CA ALA A 553 -9.48 -10.14 -4.16
C ALA A 553 -9.63 -8.66 -4.52
N MET A 554 -9.16 -7.75 -3.66
CA MET A 554 -9.25 -6.31 -3.90
C MET A 554 -8.35 -5.85 -5.05
N ALA A 555 -7.14 -6.43 -5.15
CA ALA A 555 -6.24 -6.19 -6.26
C ALA A 555 -6.84 -6.67 -7.60
N LEU A 556 -7.55 -7.80 -7.60
CA LEU A 556 -8.21 -8.34 -8.79
C LEU A 556 -9.36 -7.44 -9.25
N TRP A 557 -10.16 -6.90 -8.32
CA TRP A 557 -11.17 -5.90 -8.65
C TRP A 557 -10.55 -4.62 -9.21
N PHE A 558 -9.45 -4.17 -8.63
CA PHE A 558 -8.76 -2.98 -9.13
C PHE A 558 -8.21 -3.20 -10.55
N ALA A 559 -7.59 -4.35 -10.82
CA ALA A 559 -7.11 -4.72 -12.14
C ALA A 559 -8.23 -4.73 -13.19
N ALA A 560 -9.38 -5.32 -12.86
CA ALA A 560 -10.55 -5.33 -13.75
C ALA A 560 -11.12 -3.92 -14.00
N GLU A 561 -11.15 -3.05 -12.98
CA GLU A 561 -11.63 -1.68 -13.14
C GLU A 561 -10.68 -0.81 -13.97
N ILE A 562 -9.36 -0.98 -13.80
CA ILE A 562 -8.37 -0.28 -14.64
C ILE A 562 -8.49 -0.75 -16.10
N ALA A 563 -8.65 -2.06 -16.33
CA ALA A 563 -8.86 -2.59 -17.68
C ALA A 563 -10.09 -1.96 -18.35
N ARG A 564 -11.22 -1.85 -17.62
CA ARG A 564 -12.44 -1.16 -18.09
C ARG A 564 -12.18 0.32 -18.39
N LEU A 565 -11.60 1.04 -17.43
CA LEU A 565 -11.31 2.46 -17.56
C LEU A 565 -10.41 2.75 -18.78
N ASN A 566 -9.43 1.90 -19.06
CA ASN A 566 -8.55 2.04 -20.22
C ASN A 566 -9.25 1.72 -21.55
N SER A 567 -10.22 0.81 -21.55
CA SER A 567 -11.00 0.46 -22.74
C SER A 567 -12.09 1.47 -23.10
N GLY A 568 -12.44 2.38 -22.19
CA GLY A 568 -13.59 3.28 -22.35
C GLY A 568 -14.94 2.56 -22.25
N ASP A 569 -14.96 1.36 -21.66
CA ASP A 569 -16.18 0.58 -21.44
C ASP A 569 -16.94 1.12 -20.23
N ASP A 570 -18.11 1.70 -20.48
CA ASP A 570 -19.01 2.23 -19.46
C ASP A 570 -19.93 1.15 -18.83
N GLY A 571 -19.83 -0.11 -19.30
CA GLY A 571 -20.67 -1.27 -18.96
C GLY A 571 -21.05 -1.46 -17.49
#